data_AF-A0A6J4PGD1-F1
#
_entry.id   AF-A0A6J4PGD1-F1
#
_cell.length_a   1.000
_cell.length_b   1.000
_cell.length_c   1.000
_cell.angle_alpha   90.00
_cell.angle_beta   90.00
_cell.angle_gamma   90.00
#
_symmetry.space_group_name_H-M   'P 1'
#
loop_
_entity.id
_entity.type
_entity.pdbx_description
1 polymer ?
#
loop_
_entity_poly.entity_id
_entity_poly.type
_entity_poly.pdbx_seq_one_letter_code
_entity_poly.pdbx_strand_id
1 'polypeptide(L)'
;MRKRTVLLLILGLGGFASLLVGLAWDSVLRTFATDLARTENFFNLINPDYVYLAHALVAGIVGLGHFLVVFGVAAALAGLIGATYARLRSTGSPGRRAPGLRRAFVAGTGALMLLAVGSAAWATSAVSYEDGLAAKPGGSAASSAGQREEHHAGCHEPPTPEQQRAADELAADTRAGVAKYVDPLAAEADGYRPSSPSWRPVMHYLNPAHQRDGEILDPDRPEALVYANTSEGTILLGAMYVMPEPGVSGPRIGGCLTQWHAHSLRGWETPEMMHVWSVDIPGGPFSELRPREFVRSLEG
;
A
#
# COMPACT_ATOMS: atom_id res chain seq x y z
N MET A 1 45.66 28.80 1.68
CA MET A 1 45.08 27.80 0.73
C MET A 1 44.64 26.51 1.41
N ARG A 2 45.45 25.90 2.28
CA ARG A 2 45.15 24.64 2.99
C ARG A 2 43.79 24.59 3.70
N LYS A 3 43.37 25.66 4.42
CA LYS A 3 42.07 25.72 5.11
C LYS A 3 40.85 25.61 4.17
N ARG A 4 40.90 26.21 2.97
CA ARG A 4 39.78 26.19 2.00
C ARG A 4 39.63 24.82 1.34
N THR A 5 40.74 24.14 1.05
CA THR A 5 40.71 22.76 0.53
C THR A 5 40.15 21.78 1.56
N VAL A 6 40.48 21.96 2.85
CA VAL A 6 39.93 21.16 3.94
C VAL A 6 38.40 21.34 4.05
N LEU A 7 37.90 22.58 3.99
CA LEU A 7 36.46 22.86 3.99
C LEU A 7 35.70 22.20 2.83
N LEU A 8 36.29 22.17 1.63
CA LEU A 8 35.66 21.56 0.45
C LEU A 8 35.66 20.03 0.51
N LEU A 9 36.71 19.43 1.10
CA LEU A 9 36.74 17.99 1.36
C LEU A 9 35.70 17.60 2.42
N ILE A 10 35.54 18.42 3.47
CA ILE A 10 34.49 18.23 4.50
C ILE A 10 33.10 18.31 3.85
N LEU A 11 32.86 19.26 2.96
CA LEU A 11 31.59 19.37 2.23
C LEU A 11 31.33 18.13 1.34
N GLY A 12 32.35 17.65 0.63
CA GLY A 12 32.23 16.47 -0.21
C GLY A 12 31.96 15.18 0.57
N LEU A 13 32.67 14.99 1.70
CA LEU A 13 32.45 13.89 2.63
C LEU A 13 31.07 13.96 3.29
N GLY A 14 30.63 15.15 3.67
CA GLY A 14 29.28 15.38 4.20
C GLY A 14 28.20 15.06 3.18
N GLY A 15 28.35 15.49 1.93
CA GLY A 15 27.42 15.15 0.85
C GLY A 15 27.35 13.64 0.57
N PHE A 16 28.50 12.95 0.56
CA PHE A 16 28.54 11.50 0.40
C PHE A 16 27.87 10.76 1.57
N ALA A 17 28.07 11.23 2.81
CA ALA A 17 27.36 10.68 3.97
C ALA A 17 25.84 10.88 3.87
N SER A 18 25.38 12.07 3.47
CA SER A 18 23.95 12.35 3.24
C SER A 18 23.34 11.46 2.16
N LEU A 19 24.09 11.19 1.07
CA LEU A 19 23.66 10.26 0.03
C LEU A 19 23.45 8.84 0.57
N LEU A 20 24.41 8.32 1.33
CA LEU A 20 24.32 6.97 1.92
C LEU A 20 23.15 6.87 2.90
N VAL A 21 22.92 7.90 3.71
CA VAL A 21 21.75 7.98 4.60
C VAL A 21 20.46 8.00 3.79
N GLY A 22 20.38 8.78 2.71
CA GLY A 22 19.21 8.82 1.83
C GLY A 22 18.90 7.48 1.16
N LEU A 23 19.92 6.76 0.68
CA LEU A 23 19.75 5.43 0.09
C LEU A 23 19.36 4.36 1.12
N ALA A 24 19.97 4.39 2.31
CA ALA A 24 19.58 3.50 3.41
C ALA A 24 18.14 3.77 3.88
N TRP A 25 17.76 5.05 3.96
CA TRP A 25 16.41 5.49 4.29
C TRP A 25 15.40 4.99 3.26
N ASP A 26 15.68 5.16 1.97
CA ASP A 26 14.83 4.69 0.88
C ASP A 26 14.65 3.16 0.90
N SER A 27 15.70 2.40 1.18
CA SER A 27 15.58 0.94 1.37
C SER A 27 14.69 0.57 2.56
N VAL A 28 14.80 1.29 3.68
CA VAL A 28 13.97 1.08 4.87
C VAL A 28 12.51 1.42 4.57
N LEU A 29 12.26 2.50 3.82
CA LEU A 29 10.91 2.92 3.44
C LEU A 29 10.20 1.94 2.52
N ARG A 30 10.91 1.25 1.62
CA ARG A 30 10.28 0.21 0.78
C ARG A 30 9.71 -0.92 1.63
N THR A 31 10.44 -1.36 2.66
CA THR A 31 9.97 -2.38 3.61
C THR A 31 8.80 -1.86 4.46
N PHE A 32 8.89 -0.63 4.96
CA PHE A 32 7.78 -0.02 5.68
C PHE A 32 6.54 0.20 4.80
N ALA A 33 6.69 0.55 3.53
CA ALA A 33 5.59 0.75 2.60
C ALA A 33 4.83 -0.55 2.33
N THR A 34 5.52 -1.70 2.25
CA THR A 34 4.86 -3.00 2.13
C THR A 34 4.06 -3.40 3.36
N ASP A 35 4.52 -3.02 4.56
CA ASP A 35 3.77 -3.26 5.79
C ASP A 35 2.64 -2.24 5.95
N LEU A 36 2.85 -1.00 5.56
CA LEU A 36 1.86 0.05 5.61
C LEU A 36 0.70 -0.24 4.65
N ALA A 37 0.96 -0.65 3.40
CA ALA A 37 -0.09 -1.01 2.45
C ALA A 37 -1.00 -2.13 2.97
N ARG A 38 -0.42 -3.12 3.68
CA ARG A 38 -1.19 -4.18 4.36
C ARG A 38 -2.06 -3.63 5.48
N THR A 39 -1.55 -2.64 6.21
CA THR A 39 -2.26 -2.04 7.35
C THR A 39 -3.32 -1.04 6.90
N GLU A 40 -3.06 -0.25 5.87
CA GLU A 40 -3.98 0.71 5.25
C GLU A 40 -5.21 0.01 4.68
N ASN A 41 -5.05 -1.14 4.03
CA ASN A 41 -6.17 -1.93 3.54
C ASN A 41 -7.16 -2.34 4.64
N PHE A 42 -6.65 -2.70 5.82
CA PHE A 42 -7.50 -3.00 6.98
C PHE A 42 -8.11 -1.74 7.61
N PHE A 43 -7.35 -0.65 7.69
CA PHE A 43 -7.86 0.60 8.24
C PHE A 43 -8.86 1.30 7.30
N ASN A 44 -8.75 1.13 5.98
CA ASN A 44 -9.72 1.64 5.00
C ASN A 44 -11.12 1.04 5.22
N LEU A 45 -11.17 -0.24 5.60
CA LEU A 45 -12.43 -0.91 5.97
C LEU A 45 -13.04 -0.35 7.26
N ILE A 46 -12.27 0.25 8.16
CA ILE A 46 -12.76 0.68 9.49
C ILE A 46 -12.95 2.21 9.55
N ASN A 47 -12.11 2.95 8.84
CA ASN A 47 -12.06 4.40 8.86
C ASN A 47 -11.46 4.93 7.54
N PRO A 48 -12.30 5.22 6.53
CA PRO A 48 -11.83 5.73 5.25
C PRO A 48 -11.14 7.11 5.35
N ASP A 49 -11.33 7.87 6.44
CA ASP A 49 -10.68 9.17 6.66
C ASP A 49 -9.23 9.06 7.18
N TYR A 50 -8.82 7.90 7.71
CA TYR A 50 -7.44 7.62 8.18
C TYR A 50 -6.40 7.76 7.04
N VAL A 51 -6.86 7.60 5.81
CA VAL A 51 -6.08 7.66 4.57
C VAL A 51 -5.28 8.96 4.49
N TYR A 52 -5.87 10.12 4.75
CA TYR A 52 -5.21 11.41 4.48
C TYR A 52 -4.02 11.69 5.40
N LEU A 53 -4.14 11.37 6.70
CA LEU A 53 -3.06 11.63 7.65
C LEU A 53 -1.89 10.67 7.43
N ALA A 54 -2.19 9.40 7.14
CA ALA A 54 -1.19 8.39 6.80
C ALA A 54 -0.46 8.76 5.51
N HIS A 55 -1.20 9.10 4.44
CA HIS A 55 -0.60 9.52 3.16
C HIS A 55 0.26 10.78 3.31
N ALA A 56 -0.20 11.79 4.04
CA ALA A 56 0.57 13.02 4.28
C ALA A 56 1.87 12.75 5.07
N LEU A 57 1.81 11.88 6.08
CA LEU A 57 2.98 11.51 6.88
C LEU A 57 3.99 10.71 6.04
N VAL A 58 3.49 9.76 5.24
CA VAL A 58 4.30 8.94 4.32
C VAL A 58 4.94 9.82 3.25
N ALA A 59 4.20 10.72 2.63
CA ALA A 59 4.70 11.66 1.64
C ALA A 59 5.81 12.55 2.22
N GLY A 60 5.64 13.05 3.45
CA GLY A 60 6.68 13.80 4.16
C GLY A 60 7.94 12.99 4.43
N ILE A 61 7.78 11.73 4.85
CA ILE A 61 8.88 10.80 5.14
C ILE A 61 9.65 10.41 3.87
N VAL A 62 8.95 10.14 2.77
CA VAL A 62 9.53 9.82 1.44
C VAL A 62 10.21 11.05 0.84
N GLY A 63 9.60 12.23 0.99
CA GLY A 63 10.15 13.50 0.55
C GLY A 63 11.49 13.84 1.22
N LEU A 64 11.63 13.55 2.51
CA LEU A 64 12.89 13.73 3.24
C LEU A 64 14.02 12.84 2.67
N GLY A 65 13.73 11.58 2.35
CA GLY A 65 14.70 10.66 1.74
C GLY A 65 15.19 11.17 0.38
N HIS A 66 14.27 11.57 -0.49
CA HIS A 66 14.59 12.15 -1.79
C HIS A 66 15.43 13.43 -1.67
N PHE A 67 15.07 14.32 -0.73
CA PHE A 67 15.85 15.53 -0.46
C PHE A 67 17.29 15.20 -0.07
N LEU A 68 17.50 14.23 0.83
CA LEU A 68 18.84 13.83 1.29
C LEU A 68 19.70 13.24 0.17
N VAL A 69 19.10 12.46 -0.74
CA VAL A 69 19.79 11.93 -1.93
C VAL A 69 20.21 13.07 -2.86
N VAL A 70 19.28 13.95 -3.24
CA VAL A 70 19.54 15.06 -4.17
C VAL A 70 20.57 16.03 -3.60
N PHE A 71 20.39 16.43 -2.33
CA PHE A 71 21.34 17.30 -1.64
C PHE A 71 22.72 16.64 -1.51
N GLY A 72 22.76 15.35 -1.17
CA GLY A 72 23.99 14.57 -1.04
C GLY A 72 24.80 14.54 -2.34
N VAL A 73 24.15 14.26 -3.48
CA VAL A 73 24.80 14.30 -4.80
C VAL A 73 25.32 15.69 -5.12
N ALA A 74 24.51 16.74 -4.93
CA ALA A 74 24.90 18.11 -5.25
C ALA A 74 26.11 18.58 -4.40
N ALA A 75 26.09 18.31 -3.09
CA ALA A 75 27.17 18.67 -2.18
C ALA A 75 28.47 17.87 -2.46
N ALA A 76 28.36 16.58 -2.77
CA ALA A 76 29.49 15.74 -3.16
C ALA A 76 30.18 16.25 -4.44
N LEU A 77 29.37 16.57 -5.47
CA LEU A 77 29.87 17.16 -6.72
C LEU A 77 30.52 18.52 -6.46
N ALA A 78 29.88 19.41 -5.69
CA ALA A 78 30.44 20.72 -5.36
C ALA A 78 31.81 20.63 -4.66
N GLY A 79 31.92 19.72 -3.69
CA GLY A 79 33.17 19.45 -2.97
C GLY A 79 34.28 18.94 -3.89
N LEU A 80 33.97 17.95 -4.75
CA LEU A 80 34.92 17.36 -5.70
C LEU A 80 35.41 18.37 -6.74
N ILE A 81 34.49 19.13 -7.32
CA ILE A 81 34.78 20.19 -8.31
C ILE A 81 35.64 21.28 -7.67
N GLY A 82 35.27 21.74 -6.47
CA GLY A 82 35.98 22.78 -5.74
C GLY A 82 37.40 22.35 -5.34
N ALA A 83 37.57 21.12 -4.85
CA ALA A 83 38.88 20.57 -4.47
C ALA A 83 39.79 20.41 -5.70
N THR A 84 39.24 19.93 -6.82
CA THR A 84 39.95 19.78 -8.10
C THR A 84 40.41 21.14 -8.64
N TYR A 85 39.52 22.14 -8.63
CA TYR A 85 39.85 23.51 -9.04
C TYR A 85 40.92 24.15 -8.15
N ALA A 86 40.84 23.98 -6.83
CA ALA A 86 41.82 24.50 -5.88
C ALA A 86 43.21 23.86 -6.08
N ARG A 87 43.27 22.56 -6.40
CA ARG A 87 44.51 21.83 -6.69
C ARG A 87 45.11 22.25 -8.03
N LEU A 88 44.29 22.38 -9.08
CA LEU A 88 44.74 22.92 -10.37
C LEU A 88 45.28 24.35 -10.25
N ARG A 89 44.70 25.18 -9.38
CA ARG A 89 45.21 26.53 -9.08
C ARG A 89 46.57 26.49 -8.37
N SER A 90 46.83 25.51 -7.51
CA SER A 90 48.09 25.42 -6.74
C SER A 90 49.27 24.86 -7.52
N THR A 91 49.04 24.14 -8.63
CA THR A 91 50.08 23.39 -9.37
C THR A 91 50.51 24.01 -10.71
N GLY A 92 50.02 25.19 -11.09
CA GLY A 92 50.21 25.72 -12.45
C GLY A 92 51.46 26.58 -12.67
N SER A 93 52.49 26.04 -13.35
CA SER A 93 53.42 26.82 -14.19
C SER A 93 52.68 27.42 -15.41
N PRO A 94 53.11 28.58 -15.95
CA PRO A 94 52.32 29.37 -16.89
C PRO A 94 52.42 28.84 -18.34
N GLY A 95 51.57 27.89 -18.72
CA GLY A 95 51.41 27.43 -20.10
C GLY A 95 50.12 27.94 -20.76
N ARG A 96 50.22 28.53 -21.97
CA ARG A 96 49.15 29.23 -22.72
C ARG A 96 47.84 28.45 -22.96
N ARG A 97 47.79 27.12 -22.78
CA ARG A 97 46.58 26.29 -22.97
C ARG A 97 45.76 26.00 -21.70
N ALA A 98 46.27 26.33 -20.52
CA ALA A 98 45.60 26.11 -19.23
C ALA A 98 44.25 26.85 -19.01
N PRO A 99 43.96 28.03 -19.61
CA PRO A 99 42.71 28.74 -19.36
C PRO A 99 41.48 28.10 -20.02
N GLY A 100 41.63 27.52 -21.21
CA GLY A 100 40.52 26.94 -21.98
C GLY A 100 39.95 25.68 -21.33
N LEU A 101 40.84 24.80 -20.87
CA LEU A 101 40.46 23.55 -20.20
C LEU A 101 39.75 23.83 -18.85
N ARG A 102 40.16 24.88 -18.13
CA ARG A 102 39.53 25.30 -16.87
C ARG A 102 38.12 25.86 -17.09
N ARG A 103 37.92 26.65 -18.14
CA ARG A 103 36.60 27.19 -18.51
C ARG A 103 35.65 26.09 -18.97
N ALA A 104 36.13 25.15 -19.79
CA ALA A 104 35.35 24.01 -20.25
C ALA A 104 34.94 23.09 -19.09
N PHE A 105 35.84 22.83 -18.13
CA PHE A 105 35.55 22.02 -16.95
C PHE A 105 34.47 22.66 -16.07
N VAL A 106 34.57 23.96 -15.79
CA VAL A 106 33.58 24.70 -14.98
C VAL A 106 32.22 24.77 -15.70
N ALA A 107 32.21 25.02 -17.01
CA ALA A 107 30.97 25.07 -17.79
C ALA A 107 30.26 23.69 -17.84
N GLY A 108 31.02 22.61 -18.08
CA GLY A 108 30.46 21.25 -18.15
C GLY A 108 29.90 20.78 -16.80
N THR A 109 30.55 21.11 -15.69
CA THR A 109 30.06 20.75 -14.36
C THR A 109 28.88 21.61 -13.89
N GLY A 110 28.84 22.89 -14.27
CA GLY A 110 27.67 23.75 -14.05
C GLY A 110 26.43 23.23 -14.79
N ALA A 111 26.59 22.78 -16.04
CA ALA A 111 25.50 22.20 -16.82
C ALA A 111 24.96 20.89 -16.21
N LEU A 112 25.84 20.00 -15.73
CA LEU A 112 25.45 18.76 -15.04
C LEU A 112 24.71 19.03 -13.72
N MET A 113 25.11 20.05 -12.94
CA MET A 113 24.37 20.44 -11.74
C MET A 113 22.99 21.00 -12.06
N LEU A 114 22.86 21.85 -13.08
CA LEU A 114 21.59 22.41 -13.49
C LEU A 114 20.63 21.31 -13.99
N LEU A 115 21.15 20.32 -14.72
CA LEU A 115 20.39 19.13 -15.11
C LEU A 115 19.91 18.33 -13.90
N ALA A 116 20.79 18.05 -12.94
CA ALA A 116 20.41 17.30 -11.74
C ALA A 116 19.34 18.04 -10.88
N VAL A 117 19.50 19.35 -10.69
CA VAL A 117 18.54 20.18 -9.94
C VAL A 117 17.22 20.33 -10.70
N GLY A 118 17.28 20.50 -12.03
CA GLY A 118 16.10 20.57 -12.88
C GLY A 118 15.26 19.29 -12.86
N SER A 119 15.91 18.13 -12.90
CA SER A 119 15.24 16.83 -12.79
C SER A 119 14.56 16.62 -11.43
N ALA A 120 15.21 17.06 -10.34
CA ALA A 120 14.64 16.97 -9.00
C ALA A 120 13.41 17.90 -8.82
N ALA A 121 13.49 19.14 -9.34
CA ALA A 121 12.37 20.08 -9.29
C ALA A 121 11.15 19.59 -10.08
N TRP A 122 11.38 18.97 -11.24
CA TRP A 122 10.31 18.40 -12.07
C TRP A 122 9.59 17.24 -11.39
N ALA A 123 10.34 16.33 -10.75
CA ALA A 123 9.76 15.20 -10.01
C ALA A 123 8.88 15.64 -8.83
N THR A 124 9.30 16.68 -8.09
CA THR A 124 8.50 17.21 -6.97
C THR A 124 7.20 17.89 -7.43
N SER A 125 7.21 18.56 -8.59
CA SER A 125 6.01 19.25 -9.10
C SER A 125 4.93 18.31 -9.64
N ALA A 126 5.29 17.10 -10.07
CA ALA A 126 4.33 16.10 -10.55
C ALA A 126 3.51 15.50 -9.39
N VAL A 127 4.15 15.28 -8.23
CA VAL A 127 3.49 14.76 -7.02
C VAL A 127 2.50 15.76 -6.43
N SER A 128 2.82 17.06 -6.48
CA SER A 128 1.93 18.12 -5.96
C SER A 128 0.66 18.36 -6.78
N TYR A 129 0.58 17.85 -8.02
CA TYR A 129 -0.62 17.98 -8.84
C TYR A 129 -1.68 16.95 -8.47
N GLU A 130 -1.27 15.75 -8.03
CA GLU A 130 -2.19 14.67 -7.65
C GLU A 130 -2.79 14.88 -6.26
N ASP A 131 -2.03 15.46 -5.31
CA ASP A 131 -2.54 15.84 -3.98
C ASP A 131 -3.63 16.92 -4.03
N GLY A 132 -3.64 17.77 -5.07
CA GLY A 132 -4.63 18.85 -5.24
C GLY A 132 -6.03 18.37 -5.61
N LEU A 133 -6.17 17.12 -6.08
CA LEU A 133 -7.45 16.54 -6.49
C LEU A 133 -8.16 15.79 -5.35
N ALA A 134 -7.45 15.45 -4.28
CA ALA A 134 -7.96 14.63 -3.17
C ALA A 134 -8.53 15.42 -1.97
N ALA A 135 -8.38 16.75 -1.94
CA ALA A 135 -8.72 17.56 -0.77
C ALA A 135 -10.15 18.15 -0.82
N LYS A 136 -11.16 17.40 -0.35
CA LYS A 136 -12.40 17.97 0.23
C LYS A 136 -12.80 17.25 1.51
N PRO A 137 -12.90 17.94 2.67
CA PRO A 137 -13.08 17.28 3.97
C PRO A 137 -14.54 17.24 4.44
N GLY A 138 -14.89 16.18 5.17
CA GLY A 138 -16.13 16.05 5.96
C GLY A 138 -15.87 15.43 7.34
N GLY A 139 -15.94 16.26 8.39
CA GLY A 139 -16.45 15.99 9.75
C GLY A 139 -16.05 14.78 10.62
N SER A 140 -15.24 15.08 11.66
CA SER A 140 -15.25 14.66 13.10
C SER A 140 -16.12 13.47 13.58
N ALA A 141 -15.79 12.62 14.56
CA ALA A 141 -15.10 12.79 15.86
C ALA A 141 -14.79 11.41 16.53
N ALA A 142 -13.99 11.42 17.60
CA ALA A 142 -13.41 10.27 18.31
C ALA A 142 -14.27 9.66 19.46
N SER A 143 -14.06 8.37 19.81
CA SER A 143 -13.42 7.93 21.09
C SER A 143 -13.67 6.45 21.51
N SER A 144 -12.66 5.91 22.22
CA SER A 144 -12.65 4.82 23.23
C SER A 144 -12.46 3.33 22.85
N ALA A 145 -11.39 2.75 23.43
CA ALA A 145 -11.04 1.33 23.47
C ALA A 145 -11.96 0.52 24.40
N GLY A 146 -12.22 -0.77 24.23
CA GLY A 146 -11.96 -1.69 23.14
C GLY A 146 -12.70 -2.99 23.42
N GLN A 147 -13.38 -3.54 22.42
CA GLN A 147 -13.82 -4.94 22.31
C GLN A 147 -13.88 -5.28 20.81
N ARG A 148 -13.58 -6.54 20.45
CA ARG A 148 -13.89 -7.11 19.15
C ARG A 148 -15.13 -7.95 19.33
N GLU A 149 -16.29 -7.37 19.05
CA GLU A 149 -17.56 -8.10 19.03
C GLU A 149 -17.96 -8.31 17.56
N GLU A 150 -18.29 -9.54 17.20
CA GLU A 150 -18.91 -9.88 15.92
C GLU A 150 -20.43 -9.78 16.09
N HIS A 151 -21.07 -8.93 15.31
CA HIS A 151 -22.50 -8.69 15.40
C HIS A 151 -23.21 -9.56 14.37
N HIS A 152 -23.42 -10.83 14.73
CA HIS A 152 -24.28 -11.73 13.96
C HIS A 152 -25.73 -11.50 14.42
N ALA A 153 -26.54 -10.88 13.58
CA ALA A 153 -27.99 -10.86 13.80
C ALA A 153 -28.53 -12.28 13.54
N GLY A 154 -28.55 -13.13 14.57
CA GLY A 154 -28.93 -14.53 14.49
C GLY A 154 -30.26 -14.75 13.76
N CYS A 155 -30.17 -15.10 12.48
CA CYS A 155 -31.31 -15.35 11.60
C CYS A 155 -31.48 -16.87 11.48
N HIS A 156 -32.68 -17.37 11.77
CA HIS A 156 -32.95 -18.81 11.81
C HIS A 156 -34.18 -19.25 10.99
N GLU A 157 -34.81 -18.32 10.27
CA GLU A 157 -35.95 -18.63 9.40
C GLU A 157 -35.50 -19.48 8.21
N PRO A 158 -36.23 -20.57 7.88
CA PRO A 158 -35.96 -21.33 6.67
C PRO A 158 -36.11 -20.44 5.42
N PRO A 159 -35.22 -20.56 4.42
CA PRO A 159 -35.33 -19.79 3.19
C PRO A 159 -36.57 -20.20 2.39
N THR A 160 -37.18 -19.25 1.69
CA THR A 160 -38.15 -19.57 0.63
C THR A 160 -37.46 -20.27 -0.55
N PRO A 161 -38.20 -20.96 -1.44
CA PRO A 161 -37.61 -21.54 -2.64
C PRO A 161 -36.89 -20.51 -3.52
N GLU A 162 -37.41 -19.29 -3.62
CA GLU A 162 -36.79 -18.18 -4.34
C GLU A 162 -35.47 -17.77 -3.69
N GLN A 163 -35.45 -17.66 -2.36
CA GLN A 163 -34.23 -17.33 -1.60
C GLN A 163 -33.17 -18.43 -1.72
N GLN A 164 -33.57 -19.69 -1.66
CA GLN A 164 -32.66 -20.81 -1.88
C GLN A 164 -32.03 -20.74 -3.27
N ARG A 165 -32.84 -20.55 -4.32
CA ARG A 165 -32.30 -20.40 -5.69
C ARG A 165 -31.34 -19.22 -5.81
N ALA A 166 -31.69 -18.06 -5.26
CA ALA A 166 -30.82 -16.89 -5.31
C ALA A 166 -29.49 -17.11 -4.55
N ALA A 167 -29.53 -17.82 -3.42
CA ALA A 167 -28.33 -18.20 -2.68
C ALA A 167 -27.46 -19.19 -3.48
N ASP A 168 -28.08 -20.20 -4.10
CA ASP A 168 -27.39 -21.20 -4.92
C ASP A 168 -26.75 -20.56 -6.17
N GLU A 169 -27.47 -19.65 -6.84
CA GLU A 169 -26.97 -18.87 -7.97
C GLU A 169 -25.77 -18.01 -7.56
N LEU A 170 -25.89 -17.23 -6.47
CA LEU A 170 -24.76 -16.42 -5.97
C LEU A 170 -23.54 -17.28 -5.65
N ALA A 171 -23.71 -18.44 -5.01
CA ALA A 171 -22.61 -19.33 -4.68
C ALA A 171 -21.94 -19.91 -5.94
N ALA A 172 -22.73 -20.30 -6.94
CA ALA A 172 -22.23 -20.83 -8.21
C ALA A 172 -21.48 -19.75 -9.01
N ASP A 173 -22.06 -18.55 -9.12
CA ASP A 173 -21.46 -17.44 -9.84
C ASP A 173 -20.19 -16.95 -9.13
N THR A 174 -20.19 -16.91 -7.80
CA THR A 174 -18.97 -16.58 -7.03
C THR A 174 -17.86 -17.57 -7.35
N ARG A 175 -18.16 -18.87 -7.28
CA ARG A 175 -17.18 -19.94 -7.57
C ARG A 175 -16.63 -19.79 -8.99
N ALA A 176 -17.46 -19.44 -9.96
CA ALA A 176 -17.03 -19.23 -11.34
C ALA A 176 -16.17 -17.96 -11.50
N GLY A 177 -16.62 -16.82 -10.95
CA GLY A 177 -15.95 -15.51 -11.08
C GLY A 177 -14.58 -15.49 -10.42
N VAL A 178 -14.40 -16.18 -9.29
CA VAL A 178 -13.11 -16.22 -8.58
C VAL A 178 -12.16 -17.32 -9.06
N ALA A 179 -12.57 -18.20 -9.98
CA ALA A 179 -11.78 -19.37 -10.37
C ALA A 179 -10.38 -19.02 -10.93
N LYS A 180 -10.23 -17.87 -11.58
CA LYS A 180 -8.93 -17.38 -12.08
C LYS A 180 -7.95 -17.02 -10.96
N TYR A 181 -8.45 -16.75 -9.75
CA TYR A 181 -7.64 -16.33 -8.60
C TYR A 181 -7.16 -17.51 -7.74
N VAL A 182 -7.23 -18.74 -8.26
CA VAL A 182 -6.53 -19.87 -7.60
C VAL A 182 -5.03 -19.58 -7.49
N ASP A 183 -4.47 -18.86 -8.47
CA ASP A 183 -3.14 -18.27 -8.38
C ASP A 183 -3.22 -16.87 -7.75
N PRO A 184 -2.63 -16.64 -6.55
CA PRO A 184 -2.61 -15.33 -5.92
C PRO A 184 -1.95 -14.24 -6.79
N LEU A 185 -1.03 -14.61 -7.69
CA LEU A 185 -0.41 -13.63 -8.60
C LEU A 185 -1.42 -13.05 -9.60
N ALA A 186 -2.42 -13.83 -10.02
CA ALA A 186 -3.50 -13.33 -10.86
C ALA A 186 -4.38 -12.34 -10.08
N ALA A 187 -4.64 -12.60 -8.80
CA ALA A 187 -5.37 -11.67 -7.94
C ALA A 187 -4.58 -10.36 -7.76
N GLU A 188 -3.27 -10.44 -7.50
CA GLU A 188 -2.42 -9.25 -7.37
C GLU A 188 -2.33 -8.44 -8.66
N ALA A 189 -2.28 -9.10 -9.81
CA ALA A 189 -2.31 -8.45 -11.12
C ALA A 189 -3.62 -7.68 -11.37
N ASP A 190 -4.74 -8.20 -10.87
CA ASP A 190 -6.07 -7.57 -10.96
C ASP A 190 -6.34 -6.55 -9.82
N GLY A 191 -5.34 -6.28 -8.97
CA GLY A 191 -5.38 -5.21 -7.97
C GLY A 191 -5.76 -5.65 -6.57
N TYR A 192 -5.96 -6.94 -6.33
CA TYR A 192 -6.15 -7.47 -4.97
C TYR A 192 -4.85 -7.42 -4.17
N ARG A 193 -4.92 -7.07 -2.89
CA ARG A 193 -3.75 -6.99 -2.01
C ARG A 193 -4.03 -7.62 -0.65
N PRO A 194 -3.07 -8.35 -0.07
CA PRO A 194 -3.25 -8.95 1.25
C PRO A 194 -3.51 -7.85 2.29
N SER A 195 -4.53 -8.02 3.11
CA SER A 195 -4.85 -7.13 4.25
C SER A 195 -4.48 -7.73 5.61
N SER A 196 -4.11 -9.01 5.62
CA SER A 196 -3.69 -9.72 6.83
C SER A 196 -2.22 -10.18 6.74
N PRO A 197 -1.51 -10.28 7.87
CA PRO A 197 -0.15 -10.83 7.89
C PRO A 197 -0.14 -12.31 7.50
N SER A 198 0.77 -12.73 6.62
CA SER A 198 0.84 -14.07 6.01
C SER A 198 0.90 -15.27 6.97
N TRP A 199 1.09 -15.07 8.28
CA TRP A 199 1.09 -16.16 9.26
C TRP A 199 -0.31 -16.51 9.78
N ARG A 200 -1.36 -15.74 9.51
CA ARG A 200 -2.71 -16.19 9.93
C ARG A 200 -3.18 -17.38 9.08
N PRO A 201 -4.01 -18.27 9.64
CA PRO A 201 -4.54 -19.42 8.90
C PRO A 201 -5.36 -19.02 7.68
N VAL A 202 -6.07 -17.89 7.74
CA VAL A 202 -6.85 -17.34 6.62
C VAL A 202 -6.40 -15.91 6.33
N MET A 203 -6.22 -15.61 5.06
CA MET A 203 -5.86 -14.30 4.50
C MET A 203 -7.01 -13.73 3.70
N HIS A 204 -7.26 -12.45 3.88
CA HIS A 204 -8.09 -11.66 2.98
C HIS A 204 -7.17 -10.88 2.04
N TYR A 205 -7.48 -10.92 0.76
CA TYR A 205 -6.92 -10.03 -0.25
C TYR A 205 -8.03 -9.08 -0.66
N LEU A 206 -7.86 -7.77 -0.42
CA LEU A 206 -8.88 -6.76 -0.69
C LEU A 206 -8.61 -6.08 -2.03
N ASN A 207 -9.66 -5.68 -2.75
CA ASN A 207 -9.54 -4.82 -3.92
C ASN A 207 -10.15 -3.43 -3.61
N PRO A 208 -9.33 -2.40 -3.37
CA PRO A 208 -9.82 -1.06 -3.05
C PRO A 208 -10.62 -0.39 -4.17
N ALA A 209 -10.47 -0.82 -5.43
CA ALA A 209 -11.26 -0.31 -6.53
C ALA A 209 -12.70 -0.82 -6.45
N HIS A 210 -12.88 -2.12 -6.17
CA HIS A 210 -14.20 -2.73 -6.01
C HIS A 210 -14.91 -2.23 -4.74
N GLN A 211 -14.18 -1.99 -3.66
CA GLN A 211 -14.75 -1.36 -2.46
C GLN A 211 -15.34 0.04 -2.68
N ARG A 212 -15.03 0.70 -3.79
CA ARG A 212 -15.42 2.10 -4.07
C ARG A 212 -16.20 2.27 -5.36
N ASP A 213 -16.47 1.20 -6.10
CA ASP A 213 -17.21 1.30 -7.36
C ASP A 213 -18.74 1.38 -7.15
N GLY A 214 -19.19 1.06 -5.94
CA GLY A 214 -20.60 1.18 -5.54
C GLY A 214 -21.44 -0.02 -5.94
N GLU A 215 -20.84 -1.04 -6.54
CA GLU A 215 -21.49 -2.32 -6.79
C GLU A 215 -21.46 -3.18 -5.52
N ILE A 216 -22.49 -3.99 -5.31
CA ILE A 216 -22.55 -4.96 -4.22
C ILE A 216 -23.00 -6.31 -4.78
N LEU A 217 -22.46 -7.39 -4.24
CA LEU A 217 -22.75 -8.75 -4.71
C LEU A 217 -22.44 -8.98 -6.20
N ASP A 218 -21.36 -8.39 -6.74
CA ASP A 218 -20.85 -8.70 -8.08
C ASP A 218 -19.87 -9.90 -8.02
N PRO A 219 -20.23 -11.09 -8.52
CA PRO A 219 -19.37 -12.27 -8.47
C PRO A 219 -18.10 -12.18 -9.31
N ASP A 220 -18.06 -11.30 -10.31
CA ASP A 220 -16.87 -11.08 -11.14
C ASP A 220 -15.90 -10.06 -10.51
N ARG A 221 -16.38 -9.28 -9.54
CA ARG A 221 -15.64 -8.18 -8.91
C ARG A 221 -15.84 -8.13 -7.38
N PRO A 222 -15.64 -9.22 -6.64
CA PRO A 222 -15.82 -9.19 -5.20
C PRO A 222 -14.83 -8.23 -4.55
N GLU A 223 -15.25 -7.58 -3.46
CA GLU A 223 -14.41 -6.63 -2.73
C GLU A 223 -13.20 -7.30 -2.06
N ALA A 224 -13.29 -8.61 -1.83
CA ALA A 224 -12.22 -9.39 -1.27
C ALA A 224 -12.23 -10.87 -1.67
N LEU A 225 -11.03 -11.45 -1.75
CA LEU A 225 -10.78 -12.88 -1.89
C LEU A 225 -10.26 -13.44 -0.57
N VAL A 226 -10.59 -14.70 -0.30
CA VAL A 226 -10.23 -15.38 0.94
C VAL A 226 -9.36 -16.60 0.63
N TYR A 227 -8.18 -16.67 1.23
CA TYR A 227 -7.25 -17.78 1.08
C TYR A 227 -6.95 -18.45 2.41
N ALA A 228 -6.81 -19.78 2.42
CA ALA A 228 -6.16 -20.51 3.50
C ALA A 228 -4.65 -20.51 3.27
N ASN A 229 -3.86 -20.30 4.32
CA ASN A 229 -2.44 -20.64 4.33
C ASN A 229 -2.27 -22.03 4.90
N THR A 230 -1.79 -22.96 4.07
CA THR A 230 -1.38 -24.30 4.50
C THR A 230 0.15 -24.41 4.43
N SER A 231 0.69 -25.50 4.96
CA SER A 231 2.09 -25.88 4.81
C SER A 231 2.52 -26.12 3.35
N GLU A 232 1.58 -26.42 2.45
CA GLU A 232 1.85 -26.68 1.02
C GLU A 232 1.67 -25.44 0.13
N GLY A 233 1.02 -24.39 0.65
CA GLY A 233 0.80 -23.14 -0.08
C GLY A 233 -0.54 -22.50 0.25
N THR A 234 -0.90 -21.49 -0.52
CA THR A 234 -2.19 -20.80 -0.38
C THR A 234 -3.27 -21.52 -1.17
N ILE A 235 -4.44 -21.70 -0.56
CA ILE A 235 -5.62 -22.28 -1.21
C ILE A 235 -6.73 -21.24 -1.24
N LEU A 236 -7.27 -20.93 -2.42
CA LEU A 236 -8.44 -20.05 -2.54
C LEU A 236 -9.65 -20.73 -1.91
N LEU A 237 -10.27 -20.07 -0.93
CA LEU A 237 -11.47 -20.55 -0.24
C LEU A 237 -12.74 -19.96 -0.85
N GLY A 238 -12.70 -18.70 -1.27
CA GLY A 238 -13.87 -18.02 -1.84
C GLY A 238 -13.74 -16.51 -1.86
N ALA A 239 -14.88 -15.84 -1.83
CA ALA A 239 -14.98 -14.39 -1.84
C ALA A 239 -15.57 -13.86 -0.53
N MET A 240 -15.36 -12.57 -0.29
CA MET A 240 -16.04 -11.81 0.73
C MET A 240 -16.60 -10.54 0.10
N TYR A 241 -17.91 -10.38 0.18
CA TYR A 241 -18.59 -9.16 -0.21
C TYR A 241 -18.62 -8.19 0.94
N VAL A 242 -18.46 -6.90 0.65
CA VAL A 242 -18.37 -5.85 1.68
C VAL A 242 -19.28 -4.70 1.29
N MET A 243 -20.09 -4.23 2.24
CA MET A 243 -20.92 -3.05 2.02
C MET A 243 -20.07 -1.79 1.86
N PRO A 244 -20.52 -0.78 1.09
CA PRO A 244 -19.74 0.43 0.87
C PRO A 244 -19.49 1.27 2.13
N GLU A 245 -20.42 1.23 3.09
CA GLU A 245 -20.41 2.08 4.27
C GLU A 245 -20.76 1.30 5.56
N PRO A 246 -20.16 1.62 6.71
CA PRO A 246 -20.58 1.12 8.01
C PRO A 246 -22.04 1.47 8.34
N GLY A 247 -22.75 0.54 8.99
CA GLY A 247 -24.14 0.75 9.41
C GLY A 247 -25.19 0.60 8.30
N VAL A 248 -24.77 0.34 7.05
CA VAL A 248 -25.68 -0.02 5.95
C VAL A 248 -25.79 -1.54 5.88
N SER A 249 -27.01 -2.05 6.04
CA SER A 249 -27.23 -3.49 5.99
C SER A 249 -27.21 -4.06 4.58
N GLY A 250 -26.53 -5.20 4.43
CA GLY A 250 -26.44 -5.91 3.17
C GLY A 250 -27.73 -6.64 2.78
N PRO A 251 -27.98 -6.84 1.47
CA PRO A 251 -29.17 -7.51 1.00
C PRO A 251 -29.16 -9.00 1.34
N ARG A 252 -30.22 -9.49 1.99
CA ARG A 252 -30.41 -10.91 2.31
C ARG A 252 -31.15 -11.65 1.18
N ILE A 253 -30.53 -11.74 0.00
CA ILE A 253 -31.14 -12.38 -1.18
C ILE A 253 -31.51 -13.85 -0.92
N GLY A 254 -30.77 -14.53 -0.05
CA GLY A 254 -31.00 -15.91 0.39
C GLY A 254 -31.70 -16.02 1.75
N GLY A 255 -32.34 -14.95 2.24
CA GLY A 255 -32.92 -14.92 3.57
C GLY A 255 -31.85 -15.14 4.64
N CYS A 256 -32.09 -16.07 5.57
CA CYS A 256 -31.13 -16.40 6.62
C CYS A 256 -29.91 -17.21 6.13
N LEU A 257 -29.82 -17.60 4.85
CA LEU A 257 -28.60 -18.20 4.30
C LEU A 257 -27.51 -17.15 4.07
N THR A 258 -27.87 -16.00 3.52
CA THR A 258 -26.93 -14.92 3.16
C THR A 258 -26.83 -13.91 4.31
N GLN A 259 -26.18 -14.31 5.40
CA GLN A 259 -26.03 -13.45 6.57
C GLN A 259 -24.83 -12.52 6.44
N TRP A 260 -25.12 -11.24 6.59
CA TRP A 260 -24.14 -10.19 6.68
C TRP A 260 -23.79 -9.93 8.14
N HIS A 261 -22.53 -9.65 8.41
CA HIS A 261 -22.04 -9.35 9.75
C HIS A 261 -21.01 -8.23 9.72
N ALA A 262 -20.90 -7.48 10.81
CA ALA A 262 -19.85 -6.49 11.00
C ALA A 262 -18.94 -6.91 12.16
N HIS A 263 -17.66 -6.52 12.06
CA HIS A 263 -16.74 -6.60 13.18
C HIS A 263 -16.65 -5.24 13.84
N SER A 264 -16.77 -5.21 15.16
CA SER A 264 -16.44 -4.01 15.93
C SER A 264 -14.98 -4.03 16.38
N LEU A 265 -14.35 -2.87 16.45
CA LEU A 265 -13.06 -2.68 17.11
C LEU A 265 -13.01 -1.28 17.71
N ARG A 266 -13.02 -1.20 19.04
CA ARG A 266 -12.80 0.07 19.78
C ARG A 266 -13.79 1.18 19.36
N GLY A 267 -15.09 0.84 19.34
CA GLY A 267 -16.17 1.77 19.02
C GLY A 267 -16.36 2.06 17.54
N TRP A 268 -15.54 1.47 16.66
CA TRP A 268 -15.72 1.49 15.21
C TRP A 268 -16.29 0.16 14.75
N GLU A 269 -17.19 0.20 13.77
CA GLU A 269 -17.68 -0.98 13.07
C GLU A 269 -17.14 -0.99 11.65
N THR A 270 -16.78 -2.17 11.15
CA THR A 270 -16.59 -2.35 9.71
C THR A 270 -17.94 -2.21 9.00
N PRO A 271 -17.96 -1.92 7.70
CA PRO A 271 -19.10 -2.28 6.88
C PRO A 271 -19.46 -3.75 7.08
N GLU A 272 -20.75 -4.03 6.92
CA GLU A 272 -21.22 -5.40 6.90
C GLU A 272 -20.53 -6.17 5.76
N MET A 273 -20.23 -7.44 6.03
CA MET A 273 -19.60 -8.34 5.08
C MET A 273 -20.21 -9.72 5.12
N MET A 274 -20.12 -10.43 4.00
CA MET A 274 -20.61 -11.79 3.84
C MET A 274 -19.58 -12.61 3.08
N HIS A 275 -19.20 -13.75 3.64
CA HIS A 275 -18.34 -14.73 2.98
C HIS A 275 -19.17 -15.68 2.13
N VAL A 276 -18.66 -15.98 0.93
CA VAL A 276 -19.22 -16.99 0.03
C VAL A 276 -18.10 -17.94 -0.39
N TRP A 277 -18.24 -19.19 0.02
CA TRP A 277 -17.21 -20.21 -0.15
C TRP A 277 -17.32 -20.90 -1.51
N SER A 278 -16.21 -20.89 -2.23
CA SER A 278 -16.01 -21.61 -3.50
C SER A 278 -15.55 -23.05 -3.31
N VAL A 279 -15.16 -23.42 -2.09
CA VAL A 279 -14.84 -24.79 -1.67
C VAL A 279 -15.96 -25.37 -0.83
N ASP A 280 -16.00 -26.69 -0.70
CA ASP A 280 -17.04 -27.35 0.08
C ASP A 280 -16.74 -27.21 1.57
N ILE A 281 -17.58 -26.46 2.28
CA ILE A 281 -17.45 -26.20 3.73
C ILE A 281 -18.62 -26.85 4.47
N PRO A 282 -18.40 -27.46 5.64
CA PRO A 282 -19.49 -27.97 6.47
C PRO A 282 -20.50 -26.87 6.81
N GLY A 283 -21.76 -27.08 6.42
CA GLY A 283 -22.83 -26.08 6.58
C GLY A 283 -23.17 -25.29 5.31
N GLY A 284 -22.39 -25.46 4.24
CA GLY A 284 -22.67 -24.90 2.92
C GLY A 284 -21.89 -23.62 2.59
N PRO A 285 -22.15 -23.01 1.42
CA PRO A 285 -21.33 -21.90 0.90
C PRO A 285 -21.41 -20.60 1.70
N PHE A 286 -22.36 -20.47 2.63
CA PHE A 286 -22.53 -19.27 3.47
C PHE A 286 -22.30 -19.54 4.96
N SER A 287 -21.85 -20.74 5.32
CA SER A 287 -21.64 -21.09 6.73
C SER A 287 -20.45 -20.34 7.32
N GLU A 288 -20.50 -20.05 8.61
CA GLU A 288 -19.35 -19.51 9.33
C GLU A 288 -18.16 -20.48 9.27
N LEU A 289 -16.99 -19.96 8.89
CA LEU A 289 -15.76 -20.75 8.82
C LEU A 289 -15.02 -20.67 10.15
N ARG A 290 -14.71 -21.81 10.77
CA ARG A 290 -13.76 -21.90 11.89
C ARG A 290 -12.32 -22.01 11.35
N PRO A 291 -11.56 -20.90 11.23
CA PRO A 291 -10.41 -20.85 10.30
C PRO A 291 -9.30 -21.84 10.65
N ARG A 292 -8.96 -21.95 11.95
CA ARG A 292 -7.90 -22.86 12.42
C ARG A 292 -8.25 -24.33 12.30
N GLU A 293 -9.53 -24.67 12.46
CA GLU A 293 -9.98 -26.05 12.37
C GLU A 293 -10.09 -26.46 10.92
N PHE A 294 -10.64 -25.59 10.08
CA PHE A 294 -10.75 -25.82 8.65
C PHE A 294 -9.39 -25.96 7.98
N VAL A 295 -8.44 -25.05 8.25
CA VAL A 295 -7.08 -25.15 7.68
C VAL A 295 -6.41 -26.45 8.10
N ARG A 296 -6.53 -26.86 9.37
CA ARG A 296 -6.01 -28.16 9.82
C ARG A 296 -6.66 -29.34 9.09
N SER A 297 -7.95 -29.26 8.76
CA SER A 297 -8.64 -30.30 7.98
C SER A 297 -8.15 -30.41 6.53
N LEU A 298 -7.53 -29.34 5.99
CA LEU A 298 -6.91 -29.38 4.67
C LEU A 298 -5.49 -30.01 4.69
N GLU A 299 -4.87 -30.10 5.87
CA GLU A 299 -3.48 -30.55 6.03
C GLU A 299 -3.32 -32.04 6.35
N GLY A 300 -4.40 -32.75 6.69
CA GLY A 300 -4.38 -34.19 7.02
C GLY A 300 -4.23 -34.49 8.50
#